data_AF-A0A8B4GRX7-F1
#
_entry.id   AF-A0A8B4GRX7-F1
#
_cell.length_a   1.000
_cell.length_b   1.000
_cell.length_c   1.000
_cell.angle_alpha   90.00
_cell.angle_beta   90.00
_cell.angle_gamma   90.00
#
_symmetry.space_group_name_H-M   'P 1'
#
loop_
_entity.id
_entity.type
_entity.pdbx_description
1 polymer ?
#
loop_
_entity_poly.entity_id
_entity_poly.type
_entity_poly.pdbx_seq_one_letter_code
_entity_poly.pdbx_strand_id
1 'polypeptide(L)'
;MDGFVLMAIKRIAVETAFFCEGPYDSDNGFERLMACKTRSDLNNSAFGDVFLHSFLRGKSVEEIKSVVLNSAIQLIVAIKKVSAEIAEQILLQTPLPPEAISVARPANTCTV
;
A
#
# COMPACT_ATOMS: atom_id res chain seq x y z
N MET A 1 2.70 12.61 -3.88
CA MET A 1 2.46 12.47 -2.42
C MET A 1 3.80 12.66 -1.73
N ASP A 2 3.86 13.26 -0.55
CA ASP A 2 5.13 13.30 0.22
C ASP A 2 5.57 11.85 0.50
N GLY A 3 6.85 11.56 0.31
CA GLY A 3 7.44 10.25 0.60
C GLY A 3 7.17 9.81 2.05
N PHE A 4 7.15 10.75 3.00
CA PHE A 4 6.84 10.46 4.41
C PHE A 4 5.41 9.94 4.60
N VAL A 5 4.43 10.54 3.91
CA VAL A 5 3.02 10.12 3.99
C VAL A 5 2.84 8.74 3.35
N LEU A 6 3.49 8.49 2.21
CA LEU A 6 3.43 7.19 1.55
C LEU A 6 4.04 6.09 2.42
N MET A 7 5.17 6.37 3.08
CA MET A 7 5.79 5.44 4.04
C MET A 7 4.88 5.14 5.23
N ALA A 8 4.26 6.17 5.81
CA ALA A 8 3.32 5.98 6.92
C ALA A 8 2.12 5.10 6.52
N ILE A 9 1.60 5.27 5.31
CA ILE A 9 0.52 4.43 4.77
C ILE A 9 0.97 2.97 4.65
N LYS A 10 2.15 2.72 4.07
CA LYS A 10 2.71 1.36 3.94
C LYS A 10 2.86 0.68 5.30
N ARG A 11 3.37 1.43 6.28
CA ARG A 11 3.52 0.96 7.66
C ARG A 11 2.19 0.51 8.26
N ILE A 12 1.19 1.39 8.23
CA ILE A 12 -0.16 1.11 8.78
C ILE A 12 -0.77 -0.10 8.05
N ALA A 13 -0.57 -0.19 6.74
CA ALA A 13 -1.08 -1.30 5.95
C ALA A 13 -0.44 -2.64 6.32
N VAL A 14 0.86 -2.68 6.63
CA VAL A 14 1.50 -3.90 7.15
C VAL A 14 0.94 -4.28 8.52
N GLU A 15 0.69 -3.29 9.39
CA GLU A 15 0.15 -3.51 10.74
C GLU A 15 -1.27 -4.13 10.73
N THR A 16 -2.00 -4.08 9.60
CA THR A 16 -3.28 -4.81 9.45
C THR A 16 -3.11 -6.32 9.29
N ALA A 17 -1.95 -6.77 8.81
CA ALA A 17 -1.65 -8.19 8.59
C ALA A 17 -0.61 -8.75 9.57
N PHE A 18 0.26 -7.91 10.10
CA PHE A 18 1.32 -8.30 11.01
C PHE A 18 1.32 -7.47 12.29
N PHE A 19 1.80 -8.08 13.37
CA PHE A 19 2.22 -7.41 14.59
C PHE A 19 3.75 -7.23 14.53
N CYS A 20 4.20 -5.98 14.51
CA CYS A 20 5.63 -5.67 14.57
C CYS A 20 5.98 -5.33 16.03
N GLU A 21 6.86 -6.12 16.66
CA GLU A 21 7.32 -5.84 18.04
C GLU A 21 8.18 -4.55 18.10
N GLY A 22 8.79 -4.17 16.99
CA GLY A 22 9.46 -2.88 16.79
C GLY A 22 9.54 -2.50 15.31
N PRO A 23 9.91 -1.23 14.99
CA PRO A 23 10.13 -0.82 13.62
C PRO A 23 11.37 -1.53 13.06
N TYR A 24 11.15 -2.42 12.09
CA TYR A 24 12.22 -3.20 11.46
C TYR A 24 12.96 -2.41 10.36
N ASP A 25 12.20 -1.63 9.59
CA ASP A 25 12.67 -0.66 8.60
C ASP A 25 11.66 0.49 8.51
N SER A 26 11.80 1.35 7.51
CA SER A 26 11.03 2.59 7.41
C SER A 26 9.58 2.39 6.93
N ASP A 27 9.22 1.21 6.42
CA ASP A 27 7.87 0.86 5.94
C ASP A 27 7.29 -0.42 6.57
N ASN A 28 7.92 -0.92 7.65
CA ASN A 28 7.63 -2.19 8.32
C ASN A 28 7.73 -3.43 7.42
N GLY A 29 8.56 -3.41 6.38
CA GLY A 29 8.79 -4.54 5.48
C GLY A 29 7.71 -4.68 4.41
N PHE A 30 7.02 -3.59 4.05
CA PHE A 30 6.00 -3.59 3.01
C PHE A 30 6.55 -4.09 1.67
N GLU A 31 7.66 -3.50 1.19
CA GLU A 31 8.29 -3.91 -0.08
C GLU A 31 8.77 -5.36 -0.04
N ARG A 32 9.26 -5.79 1.11
CA ARG A 32 9.71 -7.18 1.32
C ARG A 32 8.55 -8.16 1.24
N LEU A 33 7.41 -7.82 1.84
CA LEU A 33 6.18 -8.59 1.74
C LEU A 33 5.76 -8.72 0.28
N MET A 34 5.80 -7.64 -0.49
CA MET A 34 5.48 -7.67 -1.92
C MET A 34 6.43 -8.57 -2.73
N ALA A 35 7.69 -8.70 -2.29
CA ALA A 35 8.67 -9.59 -2.90
C ALA A 35 8.56 -11.08 -2.51
N CYS A 36 7.87 -11.43 -1.42
CA CYS A 36 7.71 -12.83 -0.97
C CYS A 36 7.02 -13.69 -2.03
N LYS A 37 7.48 -14.92 -2.23
CA LYS A 37 6.87 -15.88 -3.18
C LYS A 37 6.29 -17.10 -2.49
N THR A 38 6.85 -17.46 -1.34
CA THR A 38 6.50 -18.68 -0.60
C THR A 38 6.26 -18.37 0.87
N ARG A 39 5.52 -19.25 1.56
CA ARG A 39 5.31 -19.11 3.01
C ARG A 39 6.62 -19.14 3.80
N SER A 40 7.63 -19.85 3.29
CA SER A 40 8.95 -19.89 3.91
C SER A 40 9.62 -18.51 3.92
N ASP A 41 9.34 -17.66 2.92
CA ASP A 41 9.85 -16.29 2.87
C ASP A 41 9.28 -15.42 4.00
N LEU A 42 8.05 -15.70 4.44
CA LEU A 42 7.41 -15.03 5.58
C LEU A 42 7.97 -15.47 6.93
N ASN A 43 8.48 -16.71 7.01
CA ASN A 43 9.05 -17.28 8.24
C ASN A 43 10.58 -17.10 8.31
N ASN A 44 11.19 -16.52 7.27
CA ASN A 44 12.62 -16.26 7.25
C ASN A 44 12.93 -15.14 8.26
N SER A 45 14.02 -15.28 9.02
CA SER A 45 14.53 -14.29 9.97
C SER A 45 14.73 -12.89 9.36
N ALA A 46 14.73 -12.80 8.03
CA ALA A 46 14.66 -11.56 7.29
C ALA A 46 13.40 -10.70 7.56
N PHE A 47 12.29 -11.26 8.06
CA PHE A 47 11.13 -10.47 8.53
C PHE A 47 11.26 -9.99 9.98
N GLY A 48 12.29 -10.40 10.72
CA GLY A 48 12.47 -10.01 12.13
C GLY A 48 11.31 -10.44 13.02
N ASP A 49 11.04 -9.66 14.07
CA ASP A 49 9.95 -9.84 15.04
C ASP A 49 8.59 -9.34 14.49
N VAL A 50 8.29 -9.72 13.24
CA VAL A 50 7.05 -9.37 12.53
C VAL A 50 6.18 -10.61 12.45
N PHE A 51 5.14 -10.65 13.28
CA PHE A 51 4.30 -11.82 13.50
C PHE A 51 2.98 -11.68 12.74
N LEU A 52 2.66 -12.63 11.87
CA LEU A 52 1.38 -12.64 11.17
C LEU A 52 0.20 -12.76 12.15
N HIS A 53 -0.82 -11.91 12.00
CA HIS A 53 -2.04 -11.97 12.80
C HIS A 53 -2.71 -13.34 12.71
N SER A 54 -3.32 -13.79 13.81
CA SER A 54 -3.88 -15.13 13.94
C SER A 54 -4.93 -15.45 12.87
N PHE A 55 -5.74 -14.48 12.43
CA PHE A 55 -6.78 -14.66 11.41
C PHE A 55 -6.21 -14.89 9.99
N LEU A 56 -4.93 -14.56 9.76
CA LEU A 56 -4.23 -14.82 8.49
C LEU A 56 -3.40 -16.11 8.54
N ARG A 57 -3.38 -16.82 9.67
CA ARG A 57 -2.75 -18.15 9.74
C ARG A 57 -3.47 -19.10 8.78
N GLY A 58 -2.69 -19.86 8.00
CA GLY A 58 -3.23 -20.75 6.96
C GLY A 58 -3.47 -20.08 5.59
N LYS A 59 -3.46 -18.75 5.49
CA LYS A 59 -3.59 -18.02 4.22
C LYS A 59 -2.36 -18.12 3.33
N SER A 60 -2.55 -18.08 2.01
CA SER A 60 -1.44 -18.02 1.05
C SER A 60 -0.71 -16.68 1.15
N VAL A 61 0.50 -16.61 0.58
CA VAL A 61 1.27 -15.35 0.54
C VAL A 61 0.51 -14.29 -0.24
N GLU A 62 -0.14 -14.67 -1.34
CA GLU A 62 -0.94 -13.82 -2.20
C GLU A 62 -2.15 -13.25 -1.43
N GLU A 63 -2.86 -14.09 -0.68
CA GLU A 63 -3.97 -13.62 0.16
C GLU A 63 -3.50 -12.59 1.20
N ILE A 64 -2.34 -12.82 1.84
CA ILE A 64 -1.77 -11.88 2.82
C ILE A 64 -1.36 -10.56 2.13
N LYS A 65 -0.71 -10.64 0.98
CA LYS A 65 -0.35 -9.46 0.18
C LYS A 65 -1.58 -8.65 -0.21
N SER A 66 -2.65 -9.32 -0.65
CA SER A 66 -3.90 -8.64 -1.02
C SER A 66 -4.51 -7.89 0.15
N VAL A 67 -4.47 -8.44 1.37
CA VAL A 67 -4.97 -7.73 2.57
C VAL A 67 -4.17 -6.44 2.82
N VAL A 68 -2.84 -6.51 2.76
CA VAL A 68 -1.97 -5.35 2.97
C VAL A 68 -2.14 -4.32 1.84
N LEU A 69 -2.14 -4.75 0.58
CA LEU A 69 -2.33 -3.89 -0.58
C LEU A 69 -3.68 -3.17 -0.53
N ASN A 70 -4.77 -3.90 -0.29
CA ASN A 70 -6.11 -3.32 -0.21
C ASN A 70 -6.20 -2.29 0.94
N SER A 71 -5.55 -2.56 2.07
CA SER A 71 -5.48 -1.61 3.19
C SER A 71 -4.75 -0.32 2.78
N ALA A 72 -3.59 -0.43 2.13
CA ALA A 72 -2.84 0.72 1.64
C ALA A 72 -3.62 1.53 0.59
N ILE A 73 -4.26 0.87 -0.37
CA ILE A 73 -5.10 1.50 -1.39
C ILE A 73 -6.25 2.27 -0.73
N GLN A 74 -6.97 1.66 0.20
CA GLN A 74 -8.08 2.30 0.91
C GLN A 74 -7.63 3.56 1.67
N LEU A 75 -6.45 3.51 2.31
CA LEU A 75 -5.87 4.67 2.98
C LEU A 75 -5.56 5.81 1.99
N ILE A 76 -4.97 5.49 0.82
CA ILE A 76 -4.70 6.50 -0.21
C ILE A 76 -6.01 7.09 -0.76
N VAL A 77 -7.01 6.26 -1.05
CA VAL A 77 -8.35 6.71 -1.47
C VAL A 77 -8.93 7.67 -0.42
N ALA A 78 -8.85 7.31 0.86
CA ALA A 78 -9.39 8.13 1.94
C ALA A 78 -8.69 9.49 2.07
N ILE A 79 -7.35 9.53 1.92
CA ILE A 79 -6.51 10.73 2.06
C ILE A 79 -6.60 11.62 0.82
N LYS A 80 -6.58 11.03 -0.38
CA LYS A 80 -6.49 11.76 -1.66
C LYS A 80 -7.81 11.94 -2.39
N LYS A 81 -8.87 11.24 -1.98
CA LYS A 81 -10.18 11.27 -2.64
C LYS A 81 -10.11 10.90 -4.13
N VAL A 82 -9.29 9.90 -4.45
CA VAL A 82 -9.08 9.35 -5.80
C VAL A 82 -9.73 7.97 -5.92
N SER A 83 -9.84 7.44 -7.14
CA SER A 83 -10.28 6.06 -7.35
C SER A 83 -9.25 5.04 -6.85
N ALA A 84 -9.67 3.79 -6.69
CA ALA A 84 -8.79 2.72 -6.24
C ALA A 84 -7.64 2.46 -7.23
N GLU A 85 -7.90 2.58 -8.52
CA GLU A 85 -6.90 2.39 -9.59
C GLU A 85 -5.82 3.47 -9.52
N ILE A 86 -6.21 4.74 -9.32
CA ILE A 86 -5.26 5.84 -9.15
C ILE A 86 -4.47 5.67 -7.84
N ALA A 87 -5.14 5.22 -6.77
CA ALA A 87 -4.49 4.96 -5.49
C ALA A 87 -3.44 3.84 -5.59
N GLU A 88 -3.74 2.76 -6.32
CA GLU A 88 -2.81 1.68 -6.61
C GLU A 88 -1.61 2.17 -7.41
N GLN A 89 -1.82 2.98 -8.46
CA GLN A 89 -0.72 3.57 -9.24
C GLN A 89 0.19 4.47 -8.38
N ILE A 90 -0.40 5.26 -7.47
CA ILE A 90 0.34 6.07 -6.50
C ILE A 90 1.17 5.18 -5.56
N LEU A 91 0.57 4.08 -5.08
CA LEU A 91 1.22 3.15 -4.16
C LEU A 91 2.42 2.44 -4.79
N LEU A 92 2.24 1.97 -6.02
CA LEU A 92 3.24 1.22 -6.80
C LEU A 92 4.24 2.14 -7.51
N GLN A 93 4.11 3.47 -7.37
CA GLN A 93 4.89 4.47 -8.10
C GLN A 93 4.93 4.21 -9.62
N THR A 94 3.89 3.57 -10.15
CA THR A 94 3.77 3.30 -11.58
C THR A 94 3.42 4.60 -12.29
N PRO A 95 4.07 4.96 -13.41
CA PRO A 95 3.73 6.17 -14.14
C PRO A 95 2.23 6.18 -14.45
N LEU A 96 1.53 7.25 -14.04
CA LEU A 96 0.13 7.45 -14.41
C LEU A 96 0.07 7.49 -15.95
N PRO A 97 -0.78 6.68 -16.62
CA PRO A 97 -1.09 6.95 -18.00
C PRO A 97 -1.66 8.38 -18.09
N PRO A 98 -1.26 9.18 -19.10
CA PRO A 98 -1.59 10.61 -19.18
C PRO A 98 -3.10 10.92 -19.19
N GLU A 99 -3.94 9.91 -19.38
CA GLU A 99 -5.40 10.02 -19.47
C GLU A 99 -6.12 10.01 -18.12
N ALA A 100 -5.44 9.66 -17.01
CA ALA A 100 -6.06 9.60 -15.67
C ALA A 100 -6.19 10.97 -14.98
N ILE A 101 -5.63 12.04 -15.56
CA ILE A 101 -5.79 13.42 -15.08
C ILE A 101 -6.89 14.09 -15.91
N SER A 102 -8.13 13.64 -15.74
CA SER A 102 -9.30 14.39 -16.21
C SER A 102 -10.20 14.70 -15.03
N VAL A 103 -9.99 15.88 -14.44
CA VAL A 103 -11.01 16.55 -13.63
C VAL A 103 -11.14 17.99 -14.11
N ALA A 104 -12.20 18.18 -14.91
CA ALA A 104 -12.97 19.40 -15.14
C ALA A 104 -12.25 20.75 -14.98
N ARG A 105 -11.75 21.30 -16.10
CA ARG A 105 -11.63 22.75 -16.24
C ARG A 105 -13.06 23.33 -16.39
N PRO A 106 -13.50 24.30 -15.58
CA PRO A 106 -14.70 25.05 -15.91
C PRO A 106 -14.41 25.88 -17.16
N ALA A 107 -15.33 25.83 -18.13
CA ALA A 107 -15.32 26.68 -19.29
C ALA A 107 -15.58 28.13 -18.84
N ASN A 108 -14.51 28.92 -18.67
CA ASN A 108 -14.66 30.37 -18.63
C ASN A 108 -14.62 30.88 -20.07
N THR A 109 -15.79 30.87 -20.71
CA THR A 109 -16.15 31.84 -21.73
C THR A 109 -16.30 33.19 -21.05
N CYS A 110 -15.41 34.13 -21.34
CA CYS A 110 -15.72 35.54 -21.18
C CYS A 110 -15.04 36.33 -22.31
N THR A 111 -15.77 36.42 -23.42
CA THR A 111 -15.81 37.61 -24.28
C THR A 111 -16.39 38.77 -23.46
N VAL A 112 -15.67 39.89 -23.32
CA VAL A 112 -15.91 41.20 -23.96
C VAL A 112 -14.62 42.00 -23.87
#